data_AF-A0A7X6VLN2-F1
#
_entry.id   AF-A0A7X6VLN2-F1
#
_cell.length_a   1.000
_cell.length_b   1.000
_cell.length_c   1.000
_cell.angle_alpha   90.00
_cell.angle_beta   90.00
_cell.angle_gamma   90.00
#
_symmetry.space_group_name_H-M   'P 1'
#
loop_
_entity.id
_entity.type
_entity.pdbx_description
1 polymer ?
#
loop_
_entity_poly.entity_id
_entity_poly.type
_entity_poly.pdbx_seq_one_letter_code
_entity_poly.pdbx_strand_id
1 'polypeptide(L)'
;MTLCSAASAFTLDEKGVPEAGEERSVILVISDLHLGADDSYSENVTNRPRLVKFLGKVREAADVKELVIAGDMIDEWFIPAGKDTYEGKSQKEFVQRVADNNKEVFDAFSAIIGDGKIKVTYVPGNHDLLVSDESVEAVLPGIHQARDVRGLGTYTPEEHPEIAIEHGHRYNFFCAPDPISN
;
A
#
# COMPACT_ATOMS: atom_id res chain seq x y z
N MET A 1 24.00 20.63 -36.79
CA MET A 1 23.01 19.53 -36.89
C MET A 1 22.91 18.95 -35.49
N THR A 2 22.01 19.49 -34.67
CA THR A 2 21.88 19.12 -33.26
C THR A 2 20.89 17.96 -33.19
N LEU A 3 21.40 16.75 -32.99
CA LEU A 3 20.58 15.58 -32.74
C LEU A 3 20.14 15.61 -31.28
N CYS A 4 18.88 15.96 -31.09
CA CYS A 4 18.13 15.68 -29.89
C CYS A 4 17.96 14.15 -29.79
N SER A 5 18.45 13.53 -28.73
CA SER A 5 18.02 12.19 -28.34
C SER A 5 18.20 12.03 -26.85
N ALA A 6 17.09 12.19 -26.12
CA ALA A 6 16.95 11.67 -24.77
C ALA A 6 15.63 10.91 -24.74
N ALA A 7 15.64 9.70 -25.29
CA ALA A 7 14.74 8.66 -24.82
C ALA A 7 15.44 8.01 -23.62
N SER A 8 15.25 8.58 -22.43
CA SER A 8 15.61 7.87 -21.20
C SER A 8 14.52 6.84 -20.95
N ALA A 9 14.86 5.59 -21.21
CA ALA A 9 14.07 4.46 -20.73
C ALA A 9 14.23 4.41 -19.21
N PHE A 10 13.12 4.32 -18.48
CA PHE A 10 13.12 4.11 -17.04
C PHE A 10 13.74 2.74 -16.75
N THR A 11 14.95 2.73 -16.17
CA THR A 11 15.63 1.53 -15.70
C THR A 11 15.79 1.62 -14.19
N LEU A 12 15.43 0.56 -13.48
CA LEU A 12 15.72 0.39 -12.04
C LEU A 12 17.20 -0.01 -11.82
N ASP A 13 18.12 0.52 -12.62
CA ASP A 13 19.55 0.41 -12.38
C ASP A 13 20.03 1.65 -11.60
N GLU A 14 21.18 1.52 -10.94
CA GLU A 14 21.78 2.51 -10.01
C GLU A 14 21.99 3.91 -10.61
N LYS A 15 21.73 4.09 -11.91
CA LYS A 15 21.87 5.36 -12.62
C LYS A 15 20.63 6.23 -12.40
N GLY A 16 20.56 6.86 -11.23
CA GLY A 16 19.52 7.84 -10.90
C GLY A 16 19.15 7.85 -9.42
N VAL A 17 19.59 6.85 -8.66
CA VAL A 17 19.52 6.83 -7.20
C VAL A 17 20.88 7.32 -6.68
N PRO A 18 20.93 8.36 -5.82
CA PRO A 18 22.18 8.77 -5.18
C PRO A 18 22.88 7.57 -4.53
N GLU A 19 24.21 7.55 -4.48
CA GLU A 19 24.92 6.55 -3.67
C GLU A 19 24.36 6.59 -2.24
N ALA A 20 24.00 5.41 -1.72
CA ALA A 20 23.57 5.25 -0.34
C ALA A 20 24.66 5.79 0.59
N GLY A 21 24.37 6.88 1.31
CA GLY A 21 25.19 7.30 2.45
C GLY A 21 25.13 6.27 3.59
N GLU A 22 25.87 6.50 4.67
CA GLU A 22 25.79 5.60 5.86
C GLU A 22 24.41 5.65 6.56
N GLU A 23 23.56 6.63 6.22
CA GLU A 23 22.23 6.81 6.80
C GLU A 23 21.10 6.42 5.83
N ARG A 24 20.05 5.80 6.37
CA ARG A 24 18.79 5.53 5.66
C ARG A 24 18.11 6.85 5.30
N SER A 25 17.88 7.09 4.02
CA SER A 25 17.32 8.36 3.48
C SER A 25 16.27 8.17 2.38
N VAL A 26 16.16 6.98 1.79
CA VAL A 26 15.22 6.74 0.68
C VAL A 26 13.80 6.51 1.22
N ILE A 27 12.84 7.23 0.64
CA ILE A 27 11.40 7.03 0.85
C ILE A 27 10.86 6.30 -0.36
N LEU A 28 10.42 5.07 -0.17
CA LEU A 28 9.82 4.25 -1.21
C LEU A 28 8.30 4.35 -1.13
N VAL A 29 7.65 4.70 -2.23
CA VAL A 29 6.19 4.81 -2.31
C VAL A 29 5.66 3.74 -3.27
N ILE A 30 4.72 2.92 -2.78
CA ILE A 30 3.97 1.93 -3.55
C ILE A 30 2.48 2.18 -3.37
N SER A 31 1.64 1.73 -4.29
CA SER A 31 0.17 1.84 -4.17
C SER A 31 -0.51 0.68 -4.91
N ASP A 32 -1.84 0.63 -4.82
CA ASP A 32 -2.69 -0.21 -5.68
C ASP A 32 -2.28 -1.68 -5.62
N LEU A 33 -2.12 -2.18 -4.39
CA LEU A 33 -1.77 -3.57 -4.15
C LEU A 33 -2.97 -4.48 -4.37
N HIS A 34 -4.19 -3.98 -4.08
CA HIS A 34 -5.47 -4.66 -4.30
C HIS A 34 -5.47 -6.10 -3.75
N LEU A 35 -5.11 -6.26 -2.46
CA LEU A 35 -5.10 -7.55 -1.79
C LEU A 35 -6.54 -7.95 -1.44
N GLY A 36 -7.06 -8.96 -2.14
CA GLY A 36 -8.42 -9.47 -1.95
C GLY A 36 -8.52 -10.71 -1.06
N ALA A 37 -9.74 -10.96 -0.56
CA ALA A 37 -10.06 -12.06 0.36
C ALA A 37 -10.29 -13.42 -0.30
N ASP A 38 -10.30 -13.49 -1.65
CA ASP A 38 -10.65 -14.68 -2.42
C ASP A 38 -9.98 -14.65 -3.80
N ASP A 39 -9.20 -15.68 -4.11
CA ASP A 39 -8.40 -15.77 -5.33
C ASP A 39 -9.22 -16.00 -6.60
N SER A 40 -10.50 -16.38 -6.48
CA SER A 40 -11.36 -16.57 -7.65
C SER A 40 -11.67 -15.27 -8.39
N TYR A 41 -11.48 -14.12 -7.73
CA TYR A 41 -11.65 -12.80 -8.34
C TYR A 41 -10.54 -11.81 -8.01
N SER A 42 -9.62 -12.06 -7.07
CA SER A 42 -8.52 -11.11 -6.81
C SER A 42 -7.63 -10.88 -8.05
N GLU A 43 -7.32 -9.62 -8.36
CA GLU A 43 -6.54 -9.27 -9.56
C GLU A 43 -5.03 -9.58 -9.44
N ASN A 44 -4.51 -9.60 -8.22
CA ASN A 44 -3.07 -9.62 -7.97
C ASN A 44 -2.47 -11.02 -7.73
N VAL A 45 -3.25 -12.10 -7.81
CA VAL A 45 -2.85 -13.47 -7.40
C VAL A 45 -1.50 -13.88 -7.99
N THR A 46 -1.31 -13.66 -9.30
CA THR A 46 -0.08 -14.05 -10.01
C THR A 46 1.13 -13.14 -9.72
N ASN A 47 0.90 -11.97 -9.12
CA ASN A 47 1.92 -10.98 -8.79
C ASN A 47 2.38 -11.04 -7.33
N ARG A 48 1.65 -11.70 -6.43
CA ARG A 48 2.03 -11.82 -5.00
C ARG A 48 3.47 -12.31 -4.79
N PRO A 49 3.98 -13.35 -5.49
CA PRO A 49 5.38 -13.78 -5.31
C PRO A 49 6.39 -12.69 -5.69
N ARG A 50 6.05 -11.81 -6.66
CA ARG A 50 6.89 -10.67 -7.05
C ARG A 50 6.85 -9.59 -5.98
N LEU A 51 5.68 -9.32 -5.41
CA LEU A 51 5.52 -8.38 -4.31
C LEU A 51 6.30 -8.84 -3.07
N VAL A 52 6.18 -10.11 -2.67
CA VAL A 52 6.96 -10.70 -1.57
C VAL A 52 8.45 -10.56 -1.82
N LYS A 53 8.92 -10.88 -3.04
CA LYS A 53 10.34 -10.72 -3.41
C LYS A 53 10.78 -9.26 -3.35
N PHE A 54 9.93 -8.33 -3.78
CA PHE A 54 10.21 -6.90 -3.70
C PHE A 54 10.30 -6.44 -2.24
N LEU A 55 9.34 -6.78 -1.39
CA LEU A 55 9.36 -6.45 0.03
C LEU A 55 10.58 -7.05 0.74
N GLY A 56 10.99 -8.26 0.38
CA GLY A 56 12.24 -8.85 0.87
C GLY A 56 13.48 -8.02 0.49
N LYS A 57 13.54 -7.45 -0.71
CA LYS A 57 14.62 -6.52 -1.09
C LYS A 57 14.55 -5.20 -0.32
N VAL A 58 13.35 -4.67 -0.11
CA VAL A 58 13.14 -3.44 0.66
C VAL A 58 13.62 -3.62 2.10
N ARG A 59 13.28 -4.74 2.73
CA ARG A 59 13.73 -5.09 4.08
C ARG A 59 15.26 -5.07 4.23
N GLU A 60 15.96 -5.64 3.26
CA GLU A 60 17.43 -5.74 3.28
C GLU A 60 18.15 -4.49 2.75
N ALA A 61 17.42 -3.54 2.16
CA ALA A 61 18.02 -2.31 1.63
C ALA A 61 18.64 -1.50 2.78
N ALA A 62 19.88 -1.04 2.59
CA ALA A 62 20.64 -0.31 3.61
C ALA A 62 20.21 1.16 3.73
N ASP A 63 19.60 1.70 2.67
CA ASP A 63 19.31 3.11 2.44
C ASP A 63 17.83 3.47 2.55
N VAL A 64 16.92 2.50 2.50
CA VAL A 64 15.48 2.75 2.67
C VAL A 64 15.18 3.14 4.11
N LYS A 65 14.59 4.33 4.30
CA LYS A 65 14.12 4.84 5.59
C LYS A 65 12.64 4.57 5.80
N GLU A 66 11.85 4.74 4.74
CA GLU A 66 10.40 4.64 4.80
C GLU A 66 9.86 3.82 3.63
N LEU A 67 8.81 3.05 3.93
CA LEU A 67 7.96 2.40 2.94
C LEU A 67 6.54 2.93 3.10
N VAL A 68 6.06 3.71 2.14
CA VAL A 68 4.72 4.28 2.14
C VAL A 68 3.83 3.51 1.17
N ILE A 69 2.69 3.02 1.66
CA ILE A 69 1.63 2.38 0.90
C ILE A 69 0.53 3.44 0.67
N ALA A 70 0.55 4.06 -0.51
CA ALA A 70 -0.28 5.20 -0.90
C ALA A 70 -1.65 4.75 -1.46
N GLY A 71 -2.43 4.07 -0.63
CA GLY A 71 -3.79 3.65 -0.93
C GLY A 71 -3.92 2.26 -1.54
N ASP A 72 -5.15 1.76 -1.48
CA ASP A 72 -5.62 0.53 -2.10
C ASP A 72 -4.73 -0.68 -1.75
N MET A 73 -4.42 -0.81 -0.46
CA MET A 73 -3.71 -1.98 0.06
C MET A 73 -4.65 -3.18 0.12
N ILE A 74 -5.81 -2.97 0.75
CA ILE A 74 -6.89 -3.95 0.92
C ILE A 74 -7.95 -3.67 -0.13
N ASP A 75 -8.54 -4.73 -0.67
CA ASP A 75 -9.59 -4.61 -1.68
C ASP A 75 -10.97 -5.00 -1.13
N GLU A 76 -11.77 -4.01 -0.73
CA GLU A 76 -13.19 -4.20 -0.38
C GLU A 76 -14.13 -3.99 -1.58
N TRP A 77 -13.64 -3.59 -2.76
CA TRP A 77 -14.48 -3.13 -3.88
C TRP A 77 -14.45 -4.07 -5.09
N PHE A 78 -13.37 -4.82 -5.31
CA PHE A 78 -13.27 -5.83 -6.36
C PHE A 78 -13.97 -7.13 -5.95
N ILE A 79 -15.28 -7.06 -5.72
CA ILE A 79 -16.11 -8.17 -5.26
C ILE A 79 -17.29 -8.32 -6.23
N PRO A 80 -17.63 -9.54 -6.67
CA PRO A 80 -18.78 -9.75 -7.54
C PRO A 80 -20.07 -9.17 -6.93
N ALA A 81 -20.82 -8.37 -7.69
CA ALA A 81 -21.99 -7.62 -7.19
C ALA A 81 -23.08 -8.47 -6.50
N GLY A 82 -23.16 -9.78 -6.79
CA GLY A 82 -24.10 -10.70 -6.16
C GLY A 82 -23.57 -11.39 -4.88
N LYS A 83 -22.34 -11.10 -4.45
CA LYS A 83 -21.70 -11.70 -3.28
C LYS A 83 -21.78 -10.74 -2.10
N ASP A 84 -22.16 -11.26 -0.93
CA ASP A 84 -22.03 -10.51 0.32
C ASP A 84 -20.53 -10.36 0.66
N THR A 85 -20.02 -9.12 0.61
CA THR A 85 -18.63 -8.76 0.93
C THR A 85 -18.16 -9.37 2.24
N TYR A 86 -18.97 -9.30 3.29
CA TYR A 86 -18.57 -9.72 4.63
C TYR A 86 -18.99 -11.16 4.95
N GLU A 87 -19.76 -11.81 4.08
CA GLU A 87 -20.27 -13.18 4.29
C GLU A 87 -20.98 -13.32 5.66
N GLY A 88 -21.77 -12.30 6.04
CA GLY A 88 -22.46 -12.20 7.33
C GLY A 88 -21.57 -11.91 8.55
N LYS A 89 -20.28 -11.57 8.36
CA LYS A 89 -19.31 -11.29 9.43
C LYS A 89 -19.02 -9.80 9.58
N SER A 90 -18.09 -9.45 10.47
CA SER A 90 -17.60 -8.07 10.63
C SER A 90 -16.56 -7.68 9.57
N GLN A 91 -16.38 -6.37 9.37
CA GLN A 91 -15.30 -5.83 8.52
C GLN A 91 -13.91 -6.28 9.01
N LYS A 92 -13.69 -6.33 10.32
CA LYS A 92 -12.43 -6.82 10.89
C LYS A 92 -12.15 -8.27 10.49
N GLU A 93 -13.18 -9.13 10.48
CA GLU A 93 -13.04 -10.51 10.03
C GLU A 93 -12.81 -10.62 8.52
N PHE A 94 -13.34 -9.67 7.72
CA PHE A 94 -13.01 -9.57 6.31
C PHE A 94 -11.54 -9.19 6.09
N VAL A 95 -11.03 -8.16 6.78
CA VAL A 95 -9.62 -7.77 6.69
C VAL A 95 -8.70 -8.89 7.16
N GLN A 96 -9.08 -9.66 8.19
CA GLN A 96 -8.35 -10.85 8.59
C GLN A 96 -8.33 -11.91 7.49
N ARG A 97 -9.46 -12.16 6.80
CA ARG A 97 -9.49 -13.06 5.63
C ARG A 97 -8.60 -12.58 4.50
N VAL A 98 -8.56 -11.27 4.23
CA VAL A 98 -7.63 -10.68 3.26
C VAL A 98 -6.19 -11.00 3.67
N ALA A 99 -5.83 -10.76 4.93
CA ALA A 99 -4.49 -11.06 5.42
C ALA A 99 -4.14 -12.55 5.33
N ASP A 100 -5.07 -13.42 5.71
CA ASP A 100 -4.88 -14.88 5.66
C ASP A 100 -4.71 -15.38 4.21
N ASN A 101 -5.51 -14.87 3.28
CA ASN A 101 -5.43 -15.20 1.86
C ASN A 101 -4.14 -14.66 1.19
N ASN A 102 -3.56 -13.60 1.76
CA ASN A 102 -2.34 -12.96 1.30
C ASN A 102 -1.17 -13.14 2.29
N LYS A 103 -1.18 -14.24 3.05
CA LYS A 103 -0.32 -14.42 4.22
C LYS A 103 1.16 -14.09 3.98
N GLU A 104 1.75 -14.55 2.88
CA GLU A 104 3.16 -14.29 2.60
C GLU A 104 3.48 -12.80 2.41
N VAL A 105 2.54 -12.02 1.86
CA VAL A 105 2.68 -10.57 1.69
C VAL A 105 2.60 -9.87 3.05
N PHE A 106 1.61 -10.22 3.87
CA PHE A 106 1.44 -9.66 5.22
C PHE A 106 2.59 -10.05 6.17
N ASP A 107 3.09 -11.28 6.07
CA ASP A 107 4.29 -11.72 6.81
C ASP A 107 5.51 -10.90 6.40
N ALA A 108 5.67 -10.58 5.10
CA ALA A 108 6.76 -9.73 4.62
C ALA A 108 6.68 -8.29 5.13
N PHE A 109 5.49 -7.68 5.14
CA PHE A 109 5.29 -6.36 5.77
C PHE A 109 5.56 -6.41 7.28
N SER A 110 5.04 -7.42 7.97
CA SER A 110 5.23 -7.61 9.40
C SER A 110 6.72 -7.77 9.76
N ALA A 111 7.50 -8.43 8.91
CA ALA A 111 8.94 -8.55 9.11
C ALA A 111 9.68 -7.21 8.96
N ILE A 112 9.28 -6.36 8.01
CA ILE A 112 9.85 -5.00 7.85
C ILE A 112 9.53 -4.14 9.08
N ILE A 113 8.27 -4.17 9.53
CA ILE A 113 7.80 -3.44 10.73
C ILE A 113 8.55 -3.94 11.97
N GLY A 114 8.64 -5.26 12.16
CA GLY A 114 9.25 -5.89 13.33
C GLY A 114 10.76 -5.67 13.44
N ASP A 115 11.46 -5.49 12.32
CA ASP A 115 12.89 -5.13 12.34
C ASP A 115 13.12 -3.72 12.90
N GLY A 116 12.12 -2.83 12.83
CA GLY A 116 12.18 -1.47 13.37
C GLY A 116 13.11 -0.49 12.66
N LYS A 117 13.68 -0.89 11.51
CA LYS A 117 14.66 -0.08 10.74
C LYS A 117 14.01 0.80 9.67
N ILE A 118 12.82 0.41 9.20
CA ILE A 118 12.07 1.08 8.13
C ILE A 118 10.69 1.44 8.69
N LYS A 119 10.30 2.71 8.63
CA LYS A 119 8.94 3.13 8.98
C LYS A 119 8.00 2.70 7.86
N VAL A 120 7.05 1.81 8.17
CA VAL A 120 6.01 1.43 7.21
C VAL A 120 4.78 2.29 7.49
N THR A 121 4.37 3.07 6.48
CA THR A 121 3.21 3.95 6.55
C THR A 121 2.14 3.50 5.57
N TYR A 122 0.90 3.43 6.01
CA TYR A 122 -0.27 3.21 5.17
C TYR A 122 -1.12 4.49 5.08
N VAL A 123 -1.53 4.84 3.87
CA VAL A 123 -2.52 5.88 3.56
C VAL A 123 -3.75 5.20 2.97
N PRO A 124 -4.98 5.51 3.41
CA PRO A 124 -6.19 4.95 2.81
C PRO A 124 -6.37 5.32 1.33
N GLY A 125 -6.87 4.39 0.54
CA GLY A 125 -7.35 4.59 -0.83
C GLY A 125 -8.87 4.45 -0.92
N ASN A 126 -9.40 4.31 -2.15
CA ASN A 126 -10.84 4.13 -2.32
C ASN A 126 -11.27 2.67 -2.14
N HIS A 127 -10.45 1.67 -2.47
CA HIS A 127 -10.80 0.26 -2.30
C HIS A 127 -10.84 -0.19 -0.84
N ASP A 128 -10.18 0.55 0.06
CA ASP A 128 -10.16 0.32 1.50
C ASP A 128 -10.67 1.53 2.30
N LEU A 129 -11.47 2.38 1.64
CA LEU A 129 -12.02 3.62 2.19
C LEU A 129 -12.70 3.44 3.56
N LEU A 130 -13.46 2.35 3.71
CA LEU A 130 -14.24 2.11 4.92
C LEU A 130 -13.46 1.30 5.95
N VAL A 131 -12.27 0.79 5.63
CA VAL A 131 -11.49 -0.05 6.55
C VAL A 131 -11.04 0.78 7.75
N SER A 132 -11.45 0.35 8.95
CA SER A 132 -11.07 1.03 10.20
C SER A 132 -9.58 0.88 10.51
N ASP A 133 -9.05 1.82 11.28
CA ASP A 133 -7.69 1.76 11.79
C ASP A 133 -7.47 0.52 12.67
N GLU A 134 -8.44 0.13 13.49
CA GLU A 134 -8.32 -1.08 14.30
C GLU A 134 -8.30 -2.37 13.47
N SER A 135 -8.94 -2.36 12.30
CA SER A 135 -8.94 -3.50 11.38
C SER A 135 -7.57 -3.66 10.70
N VAL A 136 -6.94 -2.55 10.29
CA VAL A 136 -5.56 -2.58 9.76
C VAL A 136 -4.57 -2.97 10.85
N GLU A 137 -4.68 -2.39 12.05
CA GLU A 137 -3.79 -2.68 13.18
C GLU A 137 -3.86 -4.16 13.60
N ALA A 138 -5.02 -4.80 13.45
CA ALA A 138 -5.19 -6.21 13.77
C ALA A 138 -4.36 -7.15 12.88
N VAL A 139 -4.07 -6.76 11.64
CA VAL A 139 -3.33 -7.58 10.67
C VAL A 139 -1.90 -7.11 10.42
N LEU A 140 -1.59 -5.85 10.73
CA LEU A 140 -0.25 -5.24 10.63
C LEU A 140 0.05 -4.42 11.89
N PRO A 141 0.21 -5.06 13.06
CA PRO A 141 0.47 -4.34 14.30
C PRO A 141 1.78 -3.54 14.22
N GLY A 142 1.73 -2.28 14.66
CA GLY A 142 2.87 -1.36 14.62
C GLY A 142 3.06 -0.61 13.29
N ILE A 143 2.15 -0.77 12.33
CA ILE A 143 2.15 0.08 11.13
C ILE A 143 1.74 1.52 11.48
N HIS A 144 2.38 2.50 10.86
CA HIS A 144 1.92 3.88 10.95
C HIS A 144 0.75 4.11 9.98
N GLN A 145 -0.39 4.61 10.46
CA GLN A 145 -1.56 4.88 9.62
C GLN A 145 -1.78 6.38 9.48
N ALA A 146 -1.55 6.92 8.29
CA ALA A 146 -1.78 8.33 7.98
C ALA A 146 -3.24 8.52 7.53
N ARG A 147 -4.09 8.97 8.46
CA ARG A 147 -5.53 9.20 8.25
C ARG A 147 -5.89 10.61 8.68
N ASP A 148 -6.57 11.35 7.81
CA ASP A 148 -7.17 12.65 8.15
C ASP A 148 -8.55 12.44 8.77
N VAL A 149 -9.33 11.59 8.10
CA VAL A 149 -10.68 11.15 8.45
C VAL A 149 -10.87 9.71 7.94
N ARG A 150 -12.00 9.08 8.23
CA ARG A 150 -12.28 7.74 7.67
C ARG A 150 -12.26 7.80 6.14
N GLY A 151 -11.40 6.98 5.54
CA GLY A 151 -11.25 6.85 4.09
C GLY A 151 -10.37 7.88 3.40
N LEU A 152 -9.85 8.87 4.11
CA LEU A 152 -8.95 9.86 3.52
C LEU A 152 -7.70 10.00 4.39
N GLY A 153 -6.56 10.17 3.75
CA GLY A 153 -5.31 10.44 4.43
C GLY A 153 -4.34 11.18 3.53
N THR A 154 -3.47 11.95 4.17
CA THR A 154 -2.29 12.53 3.53
C THR A 154 -1.10 12.25 4.44
N TYR A 155 -0.04 11.70 3.86
CA TYR A 155 1.23 11.51 4.57
C TYR A 155 2.27 12.51 4.10
N THR A 156 2.92 13.19 5.04
CA THR A 156 4.05 14.07 4.81
C THR A 156 5.23 13.55 5.63
N PRO A 157 6.32 13.08 4.99
CA PRO A 157 7.52 12.66 5.70
C PRO A 157 8.11 13.81 6.52
N GLU A 158 8.56 13.53 7.75
CA GLU A 158 8.97 14.56 8.72
C GLU A 158 10.12 15.45 8.22
N GLU A 159 11.08 14.85 7.49
CA GLU A 159 12.24 15.55 6.93
C GLU A 159 11.97 16.20 5.57
N HIS A 160 10.80 15.93 4.99
CA HIS A 160 10.38 16.43 3.67
C HIS A 160 8.99 17.07 3.75
N PRO A 161 8.82 18.17 4.50
CA PRO A 161 7.53 18.85 4.66
C PRO A 161 6.97 19.41 3.34
N GLU A 162 7.78 19.50 2.29
CA GLU A 162 7.37 19.87 0.93
C GLU A 162 6.65 18.75 0.17
N ILE A 163 6.66 17.51 0.68
CA ILE A 163 6.05 16.35 0.05
C ILE A 163 4.70 16.02 0.72
N ALA A 164 3.67 15.80 -0.11
CA ALA A 164 2.40 15.24 0.31
C ALA A 164 2.13 13.97 -0.51
N ILE A 165 1.87 12.86 0.18
CA ILE A 165 1.54 11.57 -0.42
C ILE A 165 0.10 11.24 -0.06
N GLU A 166 -0.76 11.13 -1.06
CA GLU A 166 -2.17 10.77 -0.91
C GLU A 166 -2.60 9.87 -2.05
N HIS A 167 -3.66 9.09 -1.83
CA HIS A 167 -4.31 8.35 -2.90
C HIS A 167 -5.23 9.27 -3.70
N GLY A 168 -5.29 9.09 -5.02
CA GLY A 168 -5.90 10.04 -5.96
C GLY A 168 -7.42 10.19 -5.85
N HIS A 169 -8.10 9.43 -5.00
CA HIS A 169 -9.55 9.40 -4.87
C HIS A 169 -10.15 10.57 -4.11
N ARG A 170 -9.36 11.30 -3.31
CA ARG A 170 -9.84 12.44 -2.49
C ARG A 170 -10.68 13.45 -3.27
N TYR A 171 -10.37 13.66 -4.55
CA TYR A 171 -11.03 14.64 -5.41
C TYR A 171 -11.92 14.02 -6.50
N ASN A 172 -12.20 12.73 -6.41
CA ASN A 172 -12.97 12.00 -7.42
C ASN A 172 -14.35 11.59 -6.88
N PHE A 173 -15.40 12.23 -7.40
CA PHE A 173 -16.79 11.92 -7.06
C PHE A 173 -17.20 10.48 -7.40
N PHE A 174 -16.55 9.85 -8.38
CA PHE A 174 -16.85 8.47 -8.81
C PHE A 174 -16.11 7.40 -7.99
N CYS A 175 -15.14 7.80 -7.15
CA CYS A 175 -14.39 6.91 -6.27
C CYS A 175 -14.85 7.07 -4.82
N ALA A 176 -16.18 7.03 -4.62
CA ALA A 176 -16.83 7.12 -3.32
C ALA A 176 -17.94 6.06 -3.18
N PRO A 177 -18.32 5.68 -1.94
CA PRO A 177 -19.45 4.79 -1.67
C PRO A 177 -20.73 5.32 -2.34
N ASP A 178 -21.53 4.45 -2.96
CA ASP A 178 -22.82 4.87 -3.51
C ASP A 178 -23.75 5.33 -2.38
N PRO A 179 -24.15 6.60 -2.31
CA PRO A 179 -25.00 7.10 -1.22
C PRO A 179 -26.43 6.52 -1.23
N ILE A 180 -26.84 5.82 -2.30
CA ILE A 180 -28.20 5.29 -2.44
C ILE A 180 -28.27 3.79 -2.08
N SER A 181 -27.25 3.00 -2.41
CA SER A 181 -27.31 1.54 -2.30
C SER A 181 -26.21 0.87 -1.46
N ASN A 182 -25.26 1.61 -0.86
CA ASN A 182 -24.30 1.05 0.10
C ASN A 182 -24.86 0.84 1.51
#